data_AF-A0A962I189-F1
#
_entry.id   AF-A0A962I189-F1
#
_cell.length_a   1.000
_cell.length_b   1.000
_cell.length_c   1.000
_cell.angle_alpha   90.00
_cell.angle_beta   90.00
_cell.angle_gamma   90.00
#
_symmetry.space_group_name_H-M   'P 1'
#
loop_
_entity.id
_entity.type
_entity.pdbx_description
1 polymer ?
#
loop_
_entity_poly.entity_id
_entity_poly.type
_entity_poly.pdbx_seq_one_letter_code
_entity_poly.pdbx_strand_id
1 'polypeptide(L)'
;MERASERSIPAVVVGEKQLGEDKIGRNPVTFDASAPLLRKPSWIRVKLPSGNAVQKLKSRLRAEGLVTVCEEASCPNIHECFSHGTATFMILGEVCTPLSLLRCRPRQAAGA
;
A
#
# COMPACT_ATOMS: atom_id res chain seq x y z
N MET A 1 16.05 -25.98 -18.13
CA MET A 1 15.26 -24.88 -18.70
C MET A 1 13.86 -25.41 -18.98
N GLU A 2 13.06 -25.57 -17.93
CA GLU A 2 11.72 -26.14 -18.05
C GLU A 2 10.69 -25.00 -18.20
N ARG A 3 9.81 -25.15 -19.18
CA ARG A 3 8.86 -24.14 -19.68
C ARG A 3 8.10 -23.45 -18.53
N ALA A 4 8.17 -22.12 -18.50
CA ALA A 4 7.30 -21.29 -17.69
C ALA A 4 5.84 -21.56 -18.06
N SER A 5 5.16 -22.26 -17.16
CA SER A 5 3.72 -22.47 -17.06
C SER A 5 2.90 -21.34 -17.70
N GLU A 6 2.08 -21.70 -18.70
CA GLU A 6 0.96 -20.92 -19.23
C GLU A 6 -0.01 -20.58 -18.09
N ARG A 7 0.25 -19.50 -17.35
CA ARG A 7 -0.71 -18.92 -16.41
C ARG A 7 -1.42 -17.78 -17.14
N SER A 8 -2.72 -17.95 -17.36
CA SER A 8 -3.59 -16.87 -17.84
C SER A 8 -3.57 -15.75 -16.81
N ILE A 9 -3.01 -14.60 -17.17
CA ILE A 9 -3.00 -13.41 -16.32
C ILE A 9 -4.45 -12.92 -16.18
N PRO A 10 -5.00 -12.78 -14.97
CA PRO A 10 -6.38 -12.31 -14.80
C PRO A 10 -6.52 -10.88 -15.35
N ALA A 11 -7.49 -10.68 -16.22
CA ALA A 11 -7.79 -9.39 -16.84
C ALA A 11 -8.12 -8.34 -15.76
N VAL A 12 -7.68 -7.10 -15.96
CA VAL A 12 -7.96 -5.99 -15.04
C VAL A 12 -9.29 -5.36 -15.44
N VAL A 13 -10.27 -5.32 -14.54
CA VAL A 13 -11.47 -4.51 -14.73
C VAL A 13 -11.12 -3.06 -14.39
N VAL A 14 -11.26 -2.17 -15.37
CA VAL A 14 -10.93 -0.75 -15.20
C VAL A 14 -11.92 -0.12 -14.22
N GLY A 15 -11.39 0.48 -13.14
CA GLY A 15 -12.19 1.18 -12.13
C GLY A 15 -12.46 0.40 -10.86
N GLU A 16 -12.13 -0.90 -10.80
CA GLU A 16 -12.28 -1.68 -9.56
C GLU A 16 -11.03 -1.63 -8.68
N LYS A 17 -11.23 -1.46 -7.37
CA LYS A 17 -10.16 -1.45 -6.37
C LYS A 17 -9.69 -2.87 -6.11
N GLN A 18 -8.45 -3.17 -6.53
CA GLN A 18 -7.81 -4.44 -6.26
C GLN A 18 -7.12 -4.44 -4.88
N LEU A 19 -7.26 -5.52 -4.12
CA LEU A 19 -6.65 -5.68 -2.79
C LEU A 19 -5.91 -7.02 -2.68
N GLY A 20 -4.84 -7.06 -1.88
CA GLY A 20 -4.14 -8.30 -1.53
C GLY A 20 -3.79 -9.19 -2.73
N GLU A 21 -4.43 -10.35 -2.79
CA GLU A 21 -4.22 -11.38 -3.81
C GLU A 21 -4.55 -10.90 -5.22
N ASP A 22 -5.57 -10.04 -5.39
CA ASP A 22 -5.95 -9.48 -6.70
C ASP A 22 -4.84 -8.61 -7.32
N LYS A 23 -4.00 -8.01 -6.46
CA LYS A 23 -2.81 -7.25 -6.85
C LYS A 23 -1.61 -8.16 -7.09
N ILE A 24 -1.42 -9.19 -6.24
CA ILE A 24 -0.23 -10.04 -6.25
C ILE A 24 -0.33 -11.15 -7.32
N GLY A 25 -1.53 -11.58 -7.70
CA GLY A 25 -1.77 -12.71 -8.61
C GLY A 25 -1.22 -12.53 -10.03
N ARG A 26 -0.86 -11.31 -10.43
CA ARG A 26 -0.19 -11.03 -11.71
C ARG A 26 1.33 -11.04 -11.64
N ASN A 27 1.91 -11.09 -10.45
CA ASN A 27 3.36 -11.10 -10.27
C ASN A 27 3.92 -12.45 -10.79
N PRO A 28 4.87 -12.45 -11.74
CA PRO A 28 5.49 -13.69 -12.21
C PRO A 28 6.34 -14.38 -11.14
N VAL A 29 6.73 -13.66 -10.08
CA VAL A 29 7.46 -14.23 -8.95
C VAL A 29 6.50 -14.97 -8.04
N THR A 30 6.72 -16.27 -7.90
CA THR A 30 5.99 -17.13 -6.97
C THR A 30 6.80 -17.31 -5.70
N PHE A 31 6.11 -17.35 -4.56
CA PHE A 31 6.70 -17.67 -3.26
C PHE A 31 6.51 -19.16 -2.99
N ASP A 32 7.51 -19.80 -2.37
CA ASP A 32 7.42 -21.20 -1.97
C ASP A 32 6.40 -21.35 -0.83
N ALA A 33 5.27 -22.00 -1.10
CA ALA A 33 4.20 -22.22 -0.13
C ALA A 33 4.59 -23.22 0.98
N SER A 34 5.66 -24.00 0.78
CA SER A 34 6.18 -24.96 1.77
C SER A 34 7.17 -24.32 2.74
N ALA A 35 7.62 -23.09 2.48
CA ALA A 35 8.54 -22.39 3.36
C ALA A 35 7.88 -22.06 4.71
N PRO A 36 8.58 -22.26 5.84
CA PRO A 36 8.03 -21.95 7.16
C PRO A 36 7.77 -20.45 7.30
N LEU A 37 6.61 -20.08 7.86
CA LEU A 37 6.28 -18.69 8.17
C LEU A 37 7.12 -18.18 9.35
N LEU A 38 8.27 -17.56 9.05
CA LEU A 38 9.10 -16.94 10.06
C LEU A 38 8.45 -15.66 10.60
N ARG A 39 8.51 -15.48 11.92
CA ARG A 39 8.08 -14.25 12.57
C ARG A 39 9.01 -13.11 12.14
N LYS A 40 8.42 -11.96 11.79
CA LYS A 40 9.19 -10.72 11.52
C LYS A 40 10.12 -10.42 12.69
N PRO A 41 11.40 -10.06 12.48
CA PRO A 41 12.34 -9.77 13.56
C PRO A 41 11.91 -8.57 14.41
N SER A 42 12.50 -8.38 15.59
CA SER A 42 12.10 -7.31 16.52
C SER A 42 12.35 -5.89 15.97
N TRP A 43 13.43 -5.70 15.22
CA TRP A 43 13.84 -4.37 14.72
C TRP A 43 12.91 -3.77 13.66
N ILE A 44 12.15 -4.59 12.91
CA ILE A 44 11.19 -4.11 11.90
C ILE A 44 9.79 -3.86 12.46
N ARG A 45 9.54 -4.27 13.72
CA ARG A 45 8.23 -4.09 14.35
C ARG A 45 8.15 -2.72 15.00
N VAL A 46 7.25 -1.89 14.49
CA VAL A 46 6.96 -0.57 15.05
C VAL A 46 6.07 -0.72 16.29
N LYS A 47 6.35 0.08 17.33
CA LYS A 47 5.50 0.18 18.52
C LYS A 47 4.34 1.12 18.22
N LEU A 48 3.12 0.68 18.52
CA LEU A 48 1.93 1.52 18.41
C LEU A 48 1.98 2.60 19.49
N PRO A 49 2.09 3.90 19.13
CA PRO A 49 2.02 4.97 20.12
C PRO A 49 0.58 5.14 20.60
N SER A 50 0.42 5.46 21.88
CA SER A 50 -0.86 5.82 22.46
C SER A 50 -1.25 7.24 22.04
N GLY A 51 -2.30 7.39 21.23
CA GLY A 51 -2.83 8.70 20.85
C GLY A 51 -3.89 8.67 19.75
N ASN A 52 -4.75 9.68 19.75
CA ASN A 52 -5.85 9.83 18.77
C ASN A 52 -5.45 10.64 17.52
N ALA A 53 -4.17 11.03 17.38
CA ALA A 53 -3.69 11.84 16.26
C ALA A 53 -3.98 11.19 14.90
N VAL A 54 -3.78 9.86 14.81
CA VAL A 54 -4.08 9.12 13.58
C VAL A 54 -5.56 9.15 13.24
N GLN A 55 -6.44 8.92 14.24
CA GLN A 55 -7.88 8.93 14.02
C GLN A 55 -8.38 10.33 13.61
N LYS A 56 -7.84 11.39 14.22
CA LYS A 56 -8.20 12.78 13.90
C LYS A 56 -7.79 13.18 12.48
N LEU A 57 -6.57 12.82 12.05
CA LEU A 57 -6.14 13.14 10.70
C LEU A 57 -6.91 12.30 9.69
N LYS A 58 -7.08 11.00 9.95
CA LYS A 58 -7.86 10.09 9.11
C LYS A 58 -9.30 10.54 8.89
N SER A 59 -10.00 10.99 9.93
CA SER A 59 -11.37 11.48 9.80
C SER A 59 -11.43 12.75 8.95
N ARG A 60 -10.48 13.68 9.12
CA ARG A 60 -10.38 14.88 8.29
C ARG A 60 -10.12 14.54 6.81
N LEU A 61 -9.19 13.63 6.55
CA LEU A 61 -8.86 13.22 5.18
C LEU A 61 -10.04 12.59 4.45
N ARG A 62 -10.84 11.78 5.17
CA ARG A 62 -12.06 11.18 4.63
C ARG A 62 -13.17 12.20 4.40
N ALA A 63 -13.30 13.21 5.27
CA ALA A 63 -14.25 14.29 5.07
C ALA A 63 -13.97 15.09 3.78
N GLU A 64 -12.69 15.27 3.44
CA GLU A 64 -12.25 15.95 2.22
C GLU A 64 -12.17 15.02 0.99
N GLY A 65 -12.51 13.74 1.11
CA GLY A 65 -12.43 12.78 0.00
C GLY A 65 -11.01 12.50 -0.51
N LEU A 66 -9.97 12.74 0.31
CA LEU A 66 -8.57 12.57 -0.08
C LEU A 66 -8.03 11.19 0.26
N VAL A 67 -7.31 10.60 -0.69
CA VAL A 67 -6.66 9.29 -0.53
C VAL A 67 -5.18 9.49 -0.22
N THR A 68 -4.64 8.69 0.71
CA THR A 68 -3.21 8.73 1.08
C THR A 68 -2.50 7.41 0.83
N VAL A 69 -1.21 7.52 0.49
CA VAL A 69 -0.33 6.34 0.37
C VAL A 69 -0.14 5.65 1.72
N CYS A 70 -0.20 6.41 2.82
CA CYS A 70 -0.03 5.89 4.18
C CYS A 70 -1.10 4.83 4.51
N GLU A 71 -2.35 5.05 4.06
CA GLU A 71 -3.45 4.10 4.24
C GLU A 71 -3.43 2.98 3.20
N GLU A 72 -3.23 3.32 1.92
CA GLU A 72 -3.31 2.32 0.84
C GLU A 72 -2.14 1.33 0.83
N ALA A 73 -0.96 1.74 1.28
CA ALA A 73 0.22 0.89 1.34
C ALA A 73 0.41 0.20 2.71
N SER A 74 -0.53 0.36 3.65
CA SER A 74 -0.36 -0.14 5.03
C SER A 74 0.98 0.26 5.65
N CYS A 75 1.31 1.56 5.57
CA CYS A 75 2.61 2.07 5.97
C CYS A 75 2.89 1.80 7.46
N PRO A 76 4.02 1.17 7.84
CA PRO A 76 4.35 0.90 9.24
C PRO A 76 4.59 2.19 10.05
N ASN A 77 4.92 3.30 9.38
CA ASN A 77 5.26 4.57 10.00
C ASN A 77 4.09 5.57 10.04
N ILE A 78 2.86 5.13 9.73
CA ILE A 78 1.67 6.01 9.68
C ILE A 78 1.47 6.81 10.98
N HIS A 79 1.77 6.20 12.12
CA HIS A 79 1.60 6.84 13.42
C HIS A 79 2.56 8.01 13.63
N GLU A 80 3.81 7.87 13.20
CA GLU A 80 4.81 8.94 13.28
C GLU A 80 4.41 10.07 12.34
N CYS A 81 4.23 9.77 11.05
CA CYS A 81 3.88 10.77 10.05
C CYS A 81 2.65 11.62 10.47
N PHE A 82 1.56 10.97 10.90
CA PHE A 82 0.32 11.66 11.25
C PHE A 82 0.43 12.42 12.57
N SER A 83 1.26 11.96 13.51
CA SER A 83 1.51 12.71 14.76
C SER A 83 2.28 14.00 14.50
N HIS A 84 3.14 14.02 13.48
CA HIS A 84 3.81 15.22 13.01
C HIS A 84 2.93 16.09 12.08
N GLY A 85 1.71 15.67 11.76
CA GLY A 85 0.84 16.37 10.81
C GLY A 85 1.22 16.17 9.33
N THR A 86 2.13 15.24 9.04
CA THR A 86 2.60 14.94 7.69
C THR A 86 1.76 13.83 7.07
N ALA A 87 1.15 14.11 5.93
CA ALA A 87 0.45 13.13 5.12
C ALA A 87 0.93 13.19 3.68
N THR A 88 0.81 12.07 2.98
CA THR A 88 1.26 11.95 1.60
C THR A 88 0.12 11.45 0.75
N PHE A 89 -0.33 12.31 -0.16
CA PHE A 89 -1.55 12.13 -0.92
C PHE A 89 -1.32 11.42 -2.24
N MET A 90 -2.35 10.73 -2.71
CA MET A 90 -2.43 10.22 -4.07
C MET A 90 -3.37 11.12 -4.87
N ILE A 91 -2.79 11.85 -5.83
CA ILE A 91 -3.51 12.87 -6.62
C ILE A 91 -4.40 12.29 -7.74
N LEU A 92 -4.11 11.06 -8.18
CA LEU A 92 -4.83 10.39 -9.27
C LEU A 92 -5.85 9.36 -8.75
N GLY A 93 -6.21 9.45 -7.47
CA GLY A 93 -7.13 8.50 -6.82
C GLY A 93 -6.46 7.23 -6.30
N GLU A 94 -7.28 6.22 -6.01
CA GLU A 94 -6.86 4.97 -5.36
C GLU A 94 -6.49 3.83 -6.31
N VAL A 95 -6.89 3.93 -7.58
CA VAL A 95 -6.67 2.87 -8.59
C VAL A 95 -5.45 3.23 -9.44
N CYS A 96 -4.32 2.56 -9.20
CA CYS A 96 -3.15 2.63 -10.09
C CYS A 96 -3.46 1.78 -11.35
N THR A 97 -3.45 2.38 -12.55
CA THR A 97 -3.62 1.62 -13.81
C THR A 97 -2.36 0.80 -14.12
N PRO A 98 -2.51 -0.39 -14.72
CA PRO A 98 -1.42 -1.33 -14.94
C PRO A 98 -0.59 -0.94 -16.18
N LEU A 99 -0.02 0.27 -16.23
CA LEU A 99 1.05 0.55 -17.17
C LEU A 99 2.36 0.20 -16.47
N SER A 100 3.02 -0.83 -17.00
CA SER A 100 4.34 -1.30 -16.58
C SER A 100 5.24 -0.10 -16.24
N LEU A 101 5.72 -0.08 -14.98
CA LEU A 101 6.71 0.85 -14.41
C LEU A 101 6.23 2.11 -13.66
N LEU A 102 4.92 2.39 -13.53
CA LEU A 102 4.50 3.37 -12.51
C LEU A 102 4.50 2.72 -11.12
N ARG A 103 5.68 2.63 -10.51
CA ARG A 103 5.79 2.59 -9.05
C ARG A 103 5.00 3.81 -8.58
N CYS A 104 3.85 3.60 -7.93
CA CYS A 104 3.01 4.68 -7.40
C CYS A 104 3.89 5.50 -6.43
N ARG A 105 4.57 6.51 -6.98
CA ARG A 105 5.57 7.33 -6.29
C ARG A 105 4.80 8.50 -5.73
N PRO A 106 4.59 8.54 -4.41
CA PRO A 106 3.94 9.68 -3.83
C PRO A 106 4.74 10.94 -4.08
N ARG A 107 4.07 12.03 -4.46
CA ARG A 107 4.66 13.37 -4.37
C ARG A 107 4.50 13.82 -2.91
N GLN A 108 5.62 14.04 -2.23
CA GLN A 108 5.59 14.62 -0.89
C GLN A 108 5.09 16.06 -1.00
N ALA A 109 3.96 16.37 -0.37
CA ALA A 109 3.56 17.74 -0.10
C ALA A 109 4.18 18.12 1.24
N ALA A 110 5.36 18.75 1.19
CA ALA A 110 5.89 19.48 2.33
C ALA A 110 5.11 20.80 2.41
N GLY A 111 4.21 20.90 3.38
CA GLY A 111 3.53 22.14 3.74
C GLY A 111 4.16 22.72 5.00
N ALA A 112 4.46 24.01 4.95
CA ALA A 112 5.04 24.85 6.00
C ALA A 112 4.17 24.96 7.26
#